data_AF-A0A918RJ86-F1
#
_entry.id   AF-A0A918RJ86-F1
#
_cell.length_a   1.000
_cell.length_b   1.000
_cell.length_c   1.000
_cell.angle_alpha   90.00
_cell.angle_beta   90.00
_cell.angle_gamma   90.00
#
_symmetry.space_group_name_H-M   'P 1'
#
loop_
_entity.id
_entity.type
_entity.pdbx_description
1 polymer ?
#
loop_
_entity_poly.entity_id
_entity_poly.type
_entity_poly.pdbx_seq_one_letter_code
_entity_poly.pdbx_strand_id
1 'polypeptide(L)'
;MKARADVVELLRAGLPDNAIARRLHMDSRTVAKHRAALGLPKHKRGPRPAASPEDLFRRRTTPTGDGHLLWKGHVTNSGVPALRHGGRVHSAYRIAFRLHHGRDPVGRVTRTCDTPGCVAGGHLADRFTAAASPEDLFRCRTTPTGDGHLLWKGHVTSSGTPVLRHGGRVHSAYRIAFRLHHGRDPVGRVTRTCDTPGCVAGGHLADHRMRVANQRADAAYKRIFGSGP
;
A
#
# COMPACT_ATOMS: atom_id res chain seq x y z
N MET A 1 25.28 -17.26 -53.18
CA MET A 1 25.46 -15.82 -52.86
C MET A 1 26.77 -15.66 -52.10
N LYS A 2 27.75 -14.94 -52.65
CA LYS A 2 29.05 -14.73 -52.00
C LYS A 2 28.87 -13.69 -50.89
N ALA A 3 29.16 -14.06 -49.64
CA ALA A 3 29.04 -13.12 -48.52
C ALA A 3 30.18 -12.09 -48.58
N ARG A 4 29.86 -10.79 -48.43
CA ARG A 4 30.89 -9.75 -48.33
C ARG A 4 31.75 -10.00 -47.08
N ALA A 5 33.07 -9.87 -47.20
CA ALA A 5 34.01 -10.22 -46.14
C ALA A 5 33.77 -9.43 -44.84
N ASP A 6 33.45 -8.14 -44.96
CA ASP A 6 33.11 -7.23 -43.85
C ASP A 6 31.89 -7.69 -43.03
N VAL A 7 30.84 -8.20 -43.70
CA VAL A 7 29.66 -8.75 -43.03
C VAL A 7 30.00 -10.03 -42.27
N VAL A 8 30.81 -10.92 -42.88
CA VAL A 8 31.21 -12.19 -42.26
C VAL A 8 32.02 -11.93 -40.99
N GLU A 9 32.95 -10.99 -41.04
CA GLU A 9 33.76 -10.60 -39.88
C GLU A 9 32.88 -10.12 -38.71
N LEU A 10 31.97 -9.18 -38.95
CA LEU A 10 31.08 -8.65 -37.92
C LEU A 10 30.08 -9.68 -37.39
N LEU A 11 29.61 -10.61 -38.23
CA LEU A 11 28.75 -11.71 -37.82
C LEU A 11 29.47 -12.71 -36.91
N ARG A 12 30.73 -13.05 -37.23
CA ARG A 12 31.59 -13.91 -36.39
C ARG A 12 31.96 -13.23 -35.08
N ALA A 13 32.06 -11.91 -35.05
CA ALA A 13 32.19 -11.12 -33.83
C ALA A 13 30.88 -11.06 -33.00
N GLY A 14 29.79 -11.69 -33.45
CA GLY A 14 28.55 -11.83 -32.68
C GLY A 14 27.63 -10.61 -32.69
N LEU A 15 27.90 -9.60 -33.53
CA LEU A 15 27.07 -8.40 -33.59
C LEU A 15 25.64 -8.73 -34.07
N PRO A 16 24.61 -8.00 -33.59
CA PRO A 16 23.25 -8.14 -34.08
C PRO A 16 23.11 -7.58 -35.50
N ASP A 17 22.23 -8.18 -36.31
CA ASP A 17 22.04 -7.82 -37.73
C ASP A 17 21.78 -6.33 -37.94
N ASN A 18 21.02 -5.70 -37.04
CA ASN A 18 20.67 -4.28 -37.12
C ASN A 18 21.88 -3.36 -36.86
N ALA A 19 22.84 -3.79 -36.02
CA ALA A 19 24.06 -3.03 -35.77
C ALA A 19 25.00 -3.10 -36.97
N ILE A 20 25.13 -4.29 -37.56
CA ILE A 20 25.90 -4.51 -38.80
C ILE A 20 25.29 -3.69 -39.95
N ALA A 21 23.97 -3.78 -40.12
CA ALA A 21 23.21 -3.03 -41.12
C ALA A 21 23.46 -1.52 -41.04
N ARG A 22 23.42 -0.97 -39.81
CA ARG A 22 23.66 0.46 -39.57
C ARG A 22 25.11 0.86 -39.82
N ARG A 23 26.06 0.01 -39.41
CA ARG A 23 27.51 0.27 -39.56
C ARG A 23 27.98 0.21 -41.01
N LEU A 24 27.40 -0.68 -41.81
CA LEU A 24 27.76 -0.87 -43.22
C LEU A 24 26.76 -0.25 -44.20
N HIS A 25 25.81 0.56 -43.71
CA HIS A 25 24.75 1.20 -44.50
C HIS A 25 24.00 0.23 -45.44
N MET A 26 23.62 -0.94 -44.93
CA MET A 26 22.92 -1.98 -45.71
C MET A 26 21.59 -2.38 -45.08
N ASP A 27 20.72 -3.01 -45.87
CA ASP A 27 19.45 -3.52 -45.37
C ASP A 27 19.65 -4.69 -44.38
N SER A 28 18.92 -4.66 -43.26
CA SER A 28 19.03 -5.68 -42.21
C SER A 28 18.62 -7.09 -42.68
N ARG A 29 17.73 -7.21 -43.67
CA ARG A 29 17.36 -8.52 -44.25
C ARG A 29 18.52 -9.11 -45.05
N THR A 30 19.34 -8.27 -45.69
CA THR A 30 20.57 -8.72 -46.38
C THR A 30 21.56 -9.32 -45.38
N VAL A 31 21.77 -8.68 -44.22
CA VAL A 31 22.61 -9.25 -43.15
C VAL A 31 22.04 -10.56 -42.62
N ALA A 32 20.72 -10.64 -42.42
CA ALA A 32 20.06 -11.87 -41.97
C ALA A 32 20.24 -13.02 -42.97
N LYS A 33 20.19 -12.75 -44.28
CA LYS A 33 20.50 -13.75 -45.32
C LYS A 33 21.95 -14.23 -45.25
N HIS A 34 22.90 -13.32 -45.03
CA HIS A 34 24.31 -13.69 -44.82
C HIS A 34 24.50 -14.55 -43.57
N ARG A 35 23.84 -14.21 -42.46
CA ARG A 35 23.86 -15.01 -41.23
C ARG A 35 23.34 -16.43 -41.47
N ALA A 36 22.20 -16.57 -42.17
CA ALA A 36 21.62 -17.86 -42.50
C ALA A 36 22.55 -18.68 -43.43
N ALA A 37 23.16 -18.05 -44.44
CA ALA A 37 24.10 -18.71 -45.35
C ALA A 37 25.37 -19.22 -44.66
N LEU A 38 25.75 -18.63 -43.51
CA LEU A 38 26.87 -19.08 -42.68
C LEU A 38 26.47 -20.12 -41.62
N GLY A 39 25.19 -20.53 -41.56
CA GLY A 39 24.69 -21.43 -40.51
C GLY A 39 24.73 -20.84 -39.11
N LEU A 40 24.82 -19.52 -38.97
CA LEU A 40 24.89 -18.86 -37.66
C LEU A 40 23.48 -18.72 -37.06
N PRO A 41 23.30 -18.95 -35.75
CA PRO A 41 22.01 -18.81 -35.09
C PRO A 41 21.52 -17.36 -35.16
N LYS A 42 20.21 -17.19 -35.33
CA LYS A 42 19.56 -15.87 -35.31
C LYS A 42 19.87 -15.18 -33.98
N HIS A 43 20.39 -13.95 -34.05
CA HIS A 43 20.66 -13.17 -32.86
C HIS A 43 19.37 -12.98 -32.06
N LYS A 44 19.31 -13.54 -30.85
CA LYS A 44 18.19 -13.34 -29.92
C LYS A 44 18.36 -11.97 -29.29
N ARG A 45 17.45 -11.04 -29.61
CA ARG A 45 17.41 -9.76 -28.89
C ARG A 45 17.27 -10.08 -27.40
N GLY A 46 18.13 -9.48 -26.59
CA GLY A 46 17.96 -9.51 -25.14
C GLY A 46 16.57 -9.02 -24.75
N PRO A 47 16.10 -9.36 -23.53
CA PRO A 47 14.83 -8.88 -23.03
C PRO A 47 14.75 -7.35 -23.21
N ARG A 48 13.65 -6.85 -23.78
CA ARG A 48 13.43 -5.40 -23.83
C ARG A 48 13.54 -4.84 -22.42
N PRO A 49 14.18 -3.66 -22.23
CA PRO A 49 14.11 -2.95 -20.97
C PRO A 49 12.64 -2.91 -20.53
N ALA A 50 12.38 -3.26 -19.28
CA ALA A 50 11.02 -3.18 -18.77
C ALA A 50 10.57 -1.71 -18.81
N ALA A 51 9.31 -1.48 -19.19
CA ALA A 51 8.79 -0.13 -19.33
C ALA A 51 8.43 0.50 -17.97
N SER A 52 8.20 -0.33 -16.95
CA SER A 52 7.80 0.10 -15.61
C SER A 52 8.37 -0.80 -14.49
N PRO A 53 8.39 -0.32 -13.24
CA PRO A 53 8.63 -1.16 -12.06
C PRO A 53 7.65 -2.34 -11.96
N GLU A 54 6.38 -2.14 -12.34
CA GLU A 54 5.32 -3.14 -12.34
C GLU A 54 5.62 -4.27 -13.36
N ASP A 55 6.16 -3.94 -14.53
CA ASP A 55 6.60 -4.94 -15.52
C ASP A 55 7.76 -5.77 -14.99
N LEU A 56 8.76 -5.14 -14.36
CA LEU A 56 9.86 -5.87 -13.72
C LEU A 56 9.37 -6.77 -12.60
N PHE A 57 8.40 -6.30 -11.83
CA PHE A 57 7.77 -7.08 -10.77
C PHE A 57 7.11 -8.34 -11.33
N ARG A 58 6.29 -8.22 -12.38
CA ARG A 58 5.64 -9.38 -13.04
C ARG A 58 6.66 -10.38 -13.60
N ARG A 59 7.76 -9.90 -14.20
CA ARG A 59 8.83 -10.77 -14.72
C ARG A 59 9.62 -11.51 -13.64
N ARG A 60 9.60 -11.01 -12.39
CA ARG A 60 10.38 -11.55 -11.25
C ARG A 60 9.51 -12.23 -10.22
N THR A 61 8.28 -12.55 -10.58
CA THR A 61 7.36 -13.27 -9.71
C THR A 61 6.92 -14.58 -10.36
N THR A 62 6.52 -15.54 -9.54
CA THR A 62 5.97 -16.81 -10.01
C THR A 62 4.81 -17.21 -9.13
N PRO A 63 3.60 -17.39 -9.71
CA PRO A 63 2.46 -17.85 -8.94
C PRO A 63 2.68 -19.30 -8.52
N THR A 64 2.14 -19.65 -7.36
CA THR A 64 2.06 -21.02 -6.86
C THR A 64 0.60 -21.49 -6.89
N GLY A 65 0.37 -22.80 -6.81
CA GLY A 65 -0.98 -23.37 -6.89
C GLY A 65 -1.88 -23.03 -5.69
N ASP A 66 -1.29 -22.65 -4.56
CA ASP A 66 -1.95 -22.29 -3.30
C ASP A 66 -2.17 -20.77 -3.15
N GLY A 67 -2.03 -19.99 -4.23
CA GLY A 67 -2.33 -18.55 -4.24
C GLY A 67 -1.21 -17.63 -3.76
N HIS A 68 -0.02 -18.16 -3.46
CA HIS A 68 1.17 -17.34 -3.23
C HIS A 68 1.77 -16.84 -4.55
N LEU A 69 2.61 -15.81 -4.41
CA LEU A 69 3.37 -15.22 -5.51
C LEU A 69 4.81 -15.07 -5.05
N LEU A 70 5.69 -15.97 -5.49
CA LEU A 70 7.07 -16.02 -5.01
C LEU A 70 7.96 -15.03 -5.76
N TRP A 71 8.78 -14.30 -5.01
CA TRP A 71 9.79 -13.41 -5.56
C TRP A 71 11.04 -14.18 -6.00
N LYS A 72 11.43 -14.01 -7.27
CA LYS A 72 12.64 -14.60 -7.88
C LYS A 72 13.76 -13.58 -8.12
N GLY A 73 13.54 -12.33 -7.73
CA GLY A 73 14.49 -11.25 -7.96
C GLY A 73 15.49 -11.06 -6.83
N HIS A 74 16.23 -9.95 -6.90
CA HIS A 74 17.16 -9.53 -5.86
C HIS A 74 16.46 -9.30 -4.51
N VAL A 75 17.11 -9.70 -3.43
CA VAL A 75 16.71 -9.44 -2.04
C VAL A 75 17.82 -8.62 -1.40
N THR A 76 17.48 -7.56 -0.67
CA THR A 76 18.47 -6.73 0.04
C THR A 76 19.16 -7.52 1.15
N ASN A 77 20.27 -7.01 1.68
CA ASN A 77 20.95 -7.58 2.86
C ASN A 77 20.03 -7.68 4.09
N SER A 78 18.99 -6.85 4.15
CA SER A 78 17.93 -6.88 5.19
C SER A 78 16.79 -7.87 4.89
N GLY A 79 16.91 -8.71 3.87
CA GLY A 79 15.89 -9.70 3.51
C GLY A 79 14.67 -9.13 2.77
N VAL A 80 14.72 -7.89 2.27
CA VAL A 80 13.58 -7.26 1.60
C VAL A 80 13.65 -7.48 0.08
N PRO A 81 12.65 -8.13 -0.54
CA PRO A 81 12.50 -8.20 -1.98
C PRO A 81 12.51 -6.83 -2.64
N ALA A 82 13.42 -6.60 -3.59
CA ALA A 82 13.61 -5.29 -4.21
C ALA A 82 14.01 -5.39 -5.70
N LEU A 83 13.66 -4.36 -6.47
CA LEU A 83 14.07 -4.20 -7.86
C LEU A 83 14.58 -2.79 -8.13
N ARG A 84 15.51 -2.65 -9.07
CA ARG A 84 15.99 -1.34 -9.55
C ARG A 84 15.28 -0.97 -10.84
N HIS A 85 14.76 0.25 -10.91
CA HIS A 85 14.14 0.82 -12.11
C HIS A 85 14.34 2.34 -12.14
N GLY A 86 14.85 2.87 -13.26
CA GLY A 86 15.10 4.31 -13.42
C GLY A 86 16.06 4.88 -12.37
N GLY A 87 17.14 4.17 -12.05
CA GLY A 87 18.11 4.59 -11.03
C GLY A 87 17.63 4.48 -9.56
N ARG A 88 16.36 4.14 -9.32
CA ARG A 88 15.78 4.02 -7.97
C ARG A 88 15.57 2.55 -7.58
N VAL A 89 15.67 2.25 -6.29
CA VAL A 89 15.32 0.94 -5.71
C VAL A 89 13.87 0.98 -5.26
N HIS A 90 13.09 -0.01 -5.68
CA HIS A 90 11.68 -0.19 -5.33
C HIS A 90 11.52 -1.47 -4.53
N SER A 91 10.74 -1.42 -3.45
CA SER A 91 10.36 -2.62 -2.69
C SER A 91 9.30 -3.40 -3.48
N ALA A 92 9.53 -4.69 -3.70
CA ALA A 92 8.56 -5.56 -4.38
C ALA A 92 7.26 -5.68 -3.55
N TYR A 93 7.34 -5.64 -2.22
CA TYR A 93 6.15 -5.60 -1.36
C TYR A 93 5.30 -4.35 -1.62
N ARG A 94 5.91 -3.17 -1.75
CA ARG A 94 5.14 -1.94 -2.01
C ARG A 94 4.47 -1.94 -3.38
N ILE A 95 5.16 -2.46 -4.40
CA ILE A 95 4.60 -2.61 -5.75
C ILE A 95 3.43 -3.60 -5.72
N ALA A 96 3.62 -4.78 -5.14
CA ALA A 96 2.58 -5.80 -5.00
C ALA A 96 1.35 -5.28 -4.25
N PHE A 97 1.58 -4.58 -3.14
CA PHE A 97 0.51 -3.97 -2.35
C PHE A 97 -0.31 -2.98 -3.18
N ARG A 98 0.36 -2.08 -3.92
CA ARG A 98 -0.32 -1.09 -4.77
C ARG A 98 -1.12 -1.76 -5.89
N LEU A 99 -0.55 -2.77 -6.55
CA LEU A 99 -1.22 -3.51 -7.62
C LEU A 99 -2.50 -4.22 -7.14
N HIS A 100 -2.52 -4.72 -5.90
CA HIS A 100 -3.67 -5.45 -5.35
C HIS A 100 -4.70 -4.52 -4.70
N HIS A 101 -4.26 -3.55 -3.90
CA HIS A 101 -5.15 -2.69 -3.11
C HIS A 101 -5.53 -1.38 -3.81
N GLY A 102 -4.93 -1.06 -4.96
CA GLY A 102 -5.21 0.17 -5.71
C GLY A 102 -4.78 1.46 -4.98
N ARG A 103 -3.92 1.36 -3.96
CA ARG A 103 -3.42 2.50 -3.17
C ARG A 103 -1.99 2.29 -2.71
N ASP A 104 -1.31 3.38 -2.34
CA ASP A 104 -0.01 3.27 -1.69
C ASP A 104 -0.12 2.72 -0.26
N PRO A 105 0.84 1.88 0.17
CA PRO A 105 0.90 1.41 1.54
C PRO A 105 1.41 2.50 2.48
N VAL A 106 0.79 2.57 3.66
CA VAL A 106 1.17 3.48 4.73
C VAL A 106 2.14 2.79 5.68
N GLY A 107 3.36 3.33 5.75
CA GLY A 107 4.45 2.76 6.54
C GLY A 107 5.07 1.51 5.91
N ARG A 108 5.56 0.61 6.77
CA ARG A 108 6.19 -0.65 6.37
C ARG A 108 5.13 -1.64 5.89
N VAL A 109 5.41 -2.34 4.79
CA VAL A 109 4.62 -3.48 4.33
C VAL A 109 5.24 -4.76 4.88
N THR A 110 4.43 -5.58 5.52
CA THR A 110 4.79 -6.88 6.06
C THR A 110 3.97 -7.98 5.39
N ARG A 111 4.51 -9.21 5.37
CA ARG A 111 3.74 -10.38 4.95
C ARG A 111 2.78 -10.77 6.06
N THR A 112 1.59 -11.24 5.70
CA THR A 112 0.61 -11.85 6.61
C THR A 112 0.62 -13.38 6.51
N CYS A 113 1.42 -13.95 5.61
CA CYS A 113 1.63 -15.39 5.46
C CYS A 113 3.07 -15.79 5.82
N ASP A 114 3.26 -17.05 6.19
CA ASP A 114 4.58 -17.57 6.56
C ASP A 114 5.47 -17.92 5.36
N THR A 115 4.89 -18.18 4.18
CA THR A 115 5.61 -18.61 2.95
C THR A 115 6.76 -17.66 2.59
N PRO A 116 8.03 -18.11 2.71
CA PRO A 116 9.22 -17.30 2.44
C PRO A 116 9.22 -16.68 1.04
N GLY A 117 9.57 -15.40 0.94
CA GLY A 117 9.63 -14.69 -0.34
C GLY A 117 8.28 -14.43 -1.02
N CYS A 118 7.14 -14.73 -0.37
CA CYS A 118 5.83 -14.40 -0.89
C CYS A 118 5.61 -12.87 -0.97
N VAL A 119 5.27 -12.39 -2.16
CA VAL A 119 4.90 -11.01 -2.49
C VAL A 119 3.48 -10.92 -3.04
N ALA A 120 2.61 -11.89 -2.76
CA ALA A 120 1.21 -11.85 -3.17
C ALA A 120 0.49 -10.69 -2.47
N GLY A 121 -0.12 -9.76 -3.21
CA GLY A 121 -0.71 -8.55 -2.62
C GLY A 121 -1.79 -8.80 -1.57
N GLY A 122 -2.55 -9.90 -1.68
CA GLY A 122 -3.53 -10.33 -0.67
C GLY A 122 -2.89 -10.88 0.62
N HIS A 123 -1.61 -11.24 0.57
CA HIS A 123 -0.82 -11.69 1.74
C HIS A 123 0.11 -10.59 2.25
N LEU A 124 -0.16 -9.33 1.89
CA LEU A 124 0.60 -8.17 2.34
C LEU A 124 -0.30 -7.24 3.13
N ALA A 125 0.23 -6.80 4.27
CA ALA A 125 -0.37 -5.78 5.10
C ALA A 125 0.59 -4.58 5.24
N ASP A 126 0.04 -3.39 5.16
CA ASP A 126 0.65 -2.16 5.67
C ASP A 126 0.21 -1.89 7.12
N ARG A 127 0.62 -0.74 7.68
CA ARG A 127 0.28 -0.38 9.07
C ARG A 127 -1.22 -0.43 9.38
N PHE A 128 -2.08 -0.18 8.39
CA PHE A 128 -3.53 -0.17 8.59
C PHE A 128 -4.17 -1.53 8.38
N THR A 129 -3.65 -2.35 7.48
CA THR A 129 -4.22 -3.69 7.21
C THR A 129 -3.76 -4.74 8.22
N ALA A 130 -2.65 -4.49 8.94
CA ALA A 130 -2.22 -5.30 10.08
C ALA A 130 -3.02 -5.04 11.37
N ALA A 131 -3.85 -3.99 11.42
CA ALA A 131 -4.69 -3.72 12.58
C ALA A 131 -5.77 -4.82 12.68
N ALA A 132 -5.68 -5.65 13.71
CA ALA A 132 -6.54 -6.83 13.89
C ALA A 132 -7.99 -6.48 14.27
N SER A 133 -8.22 -5.25 14.73
CA SER A 133 -9.54 -4.79 15.14
C SER A 133 -9.82 -3.32 14.77
N PRO A 134 -11.11 -2.88 14.81
CA PRO A 134 -11.47 -1.46 14.69
C PRO A 134 -10.72 -0.55 15.69
N GLU A 135 -10.45 -1.05 16.90
CA GLU A 135 -9.73 -0.33 17.96
C GLU A 135 -8.27 -0.07 17.59
N ASP A 136 -7.60 -1.02 16.93
CA ASP A 136 -6.23 -0.83 16.45
C ASP A 136 -6.15 0.19 15.32
N LEU A 137 -7.12 0.16 14.39
CA LEU A 137 -7.27 1.18 13.36
C LEU A 137 -7.57 2.55 13.95
N PHE A 138 -8.38 2.60 15.01
CA PHE A 138 -8.68 3.84 15.73
C PHE A 138 -7.41 4.44 16.31
N ARG A 139 -6.60 3.66 17.06
CA ARG A 139 -5.33 4.13 17.63
C ARG A 139 -4.39 4.70 16.56
N CYS A 140 -4.27 4.02 15.41
CA CYS A 140 -3.44 4.47 14.29
C CYS A 140 -3.93 5.77 13.62
N ARG A 141 -5.20 6.16 13.81
CA ARG A 141 -5.82 7.36 13.23
C ARG A 141 -6.08 8.44 14.26
N THR A 142 -5.48 8.33 15.42
CA THR A 142 -5.56 9.34 16.47
C THR A 142 -4.20 9.90 16.82
N THR A 143 -4.17 11.10 17.39
CA THR A 143 -2.94 11.68 17.94
C THR A 143 -3.27 12.41 19.23
N PRO A 144 -2.63 12.03 20.35
CA PRO A 144 -2.83 12.73 21.61
C PRO A 144 -2.24 14.14 21.53
N THR A 145 -2.87 15.07 22.23
CA THR A 145 -2.37 16.42 22.44
C THR A 145 -1.96 16.57 23.91
N GLY A 146 -1.13 17.58 24.22
CA GLY A 146 -0.60 17.79 25.58
C GLY A 146 -1.67 18.20 26.61
N ASP A 147 -2.84 18.66 26.16
CA ASP A 147 -3.98 19.13 26.96
C ASP A 147 -5.07 18.06 27.13
N GLY A 148 -4.76 16.78 26.85
CA GLY A 148 -5.67 15.66 27.08
C GLY A 148 -6.68 15.40 25.95
N HIS A 149 -6.66 16.17 24.86
CA HIS A 149 -7.42 15.83 23.67
C HIS A 149 -6.79 14.68 22.87
N LEU A 150 -7.61 14.09 21.99
CA LEU A 150 -7.20 13.04 21.08
C LEU A 150 -7.75 13.38 19.70
N LEU A 151 -6.92 13.87 18.79
CA LEU A 151 -7.36 14.38 17.49
C LEU A 151 -7.49 13.26 16.46
N TRP A 152 -8.60 13.25 15.73
CA TRP A 152 -8.84 12.34 14.62
C TRP A 152 -8.10 12.77 13.35
N LYS A 153 -7.35 11.84 12.74
CA LYS A 153 -6.59 12.02 11.48
C LYS A 153 -7.19 11.28 10.29
N GLY A 154 -8.31 10.58 10.50
CA GLY A 154 -8.94 9.77 9.47
C GLY A 154 -10.03 10.50 8.68
N HIS A 155 -10.78 9.72 7.91
CA HIS A 155 -11.92 10.21 7.15
C HIS A 155 -13.04 10.73 8.07
N VAL A 156 -13.70 11.80 7.66
CA VAL A 156 -14.93 12.34 8.28
C VAL A 156 -16.05 12.31 7.25
N THR A 157 -17.28 12.01 7.67
CA THR A 157 -18.47 12.07 6.80
C THR A 157 -18.78 13.52 6.41
N SER A 158 -19.70 13.72 5.46
CA SER A 158 -20.25 15.06 5.14
C SER A 158 -20.86 15.77 6.35
N SER A 159 -21.40 15.00 7.31
CA SER A 159 -21.90 15.51 8.60
C SER A 159 -20.80 15.73 9.65
N GLY A 160 -19.52 15.63 9.28
CA GLY A 160 -18.37 15.81 10.18
C GLY A 160 -18.14 14.65 11.16
N THR A 161 -18.80 13.51 10.99
CA THR A 161 -18.62 12.37 11.91
C THR A 161 -17.34 11.59 11.54
N PRO A 162 -16.37 11.44 12.46
CA PRO A 162 -15.16 10.66 12.22
C PRO A 162 -15.50 9.16 12.11
N VAL A 163 -15.04 8.53 11.03
CA VAL A 163 -15.36 7.14 10.70
C VAL A 163 -14.15 6.36 10.20
N LEU A 164 -14.12 5.07 10.48
CA LEU A 164 -13.17 4.13 9.88
C LEU A 164 -13.89 2.92 9.30
N ARG A 165 -13.29 2.29 8.28
CA ARG A 165 -13.79 1.04 7.69
C ARG A 165 -12.94 -0.11 8.19
N HIS A 166 -13.57 -1.17 8.69
CA HIS A 166 -12.93 -2.40 9.15
C HIS A 166 -13.84 -3.60 8.86
N GLY A 167 -13.32 -4.64 8.20
CA GLY A 167 -14.09 -5.84 7.86
C GLY A 167 -15.36 -5.56 7.06
N GLY A 168 -15.28 -4.68 6.05
CA GLY A 168 -16.44 -4.27 5.23
C GLY A 168 -17.47 -3.39 5.93
N ARG A 169 -17.34 -3.16 7.25
CA ARG A 169 -18.26 -2.33 8.04
C ARG A 169 -17.65 -0.95 8.32
N VAL A 170 -18.51 0.06 8.37
CA VAL A 170 -18.15 1.42 8.81
C VAL A 170 -18.37 1.52 10.31
N HIS A 171 -17.35 1.97 11.03
CA HIS A 171 -17.38 2.18 12.47
C HIS A 171 -17.22 3.68 12.77
N SER A 172 -18.03 4.20 13.70
CA SER A 172 -17.86 5.55 14.21
C SER A 172 -16.67 5.59 15.17
N ALA A 173 -15.73 6.50 14.92
CA ALA A 173 -14.58 6.69 15.80
C ALA A 173 -15.02 7.13 17.22
N TYR A 174 -16.11 7.90 17.34
CA TYR A 174 -16.69 8.25 18.64
C TYR A 174 -17.18 7.02 19.41
N ARG A 175 -17.85 6.07 18.74
CA ARG A 175 -18.32 4.85 19.42
C ARG A 175 -17.16 3.98 19.87
N ILE A 176 -16.12 3.83 19.05
CA ILE A 176 -14.91 3.09 19.42
C ILE A 176 -14.23 3.74 20.63
N ALA A 177 -13.97 5.05 20.57
CA ALA A 177 -13.37 5.81 21.66
C ALA A 177 -14.15 5.71 22.97
N PHE A 178 -15.49 5.80 22.87
CA PHE A 178 -16.38 5.68 24.01
C PHE A 178 -16.25 4.31 24.67
N ARG A 179 -16.29 3.22 23.89
CA ARG A 179 -16.12 1.86 24.42
C ARG A 179 -14.78 1.66 25.09
N LEU A 180 -13.70 2.15 24.45
CA LEU A 180 -12.35 2.03 24.99
C LEU A 180 -12.17 2.74 26.34
N HIS A 181 -12.84 3.87 26.55
CA HIS A 181 -12.73 4.64 27.79
C HIS A 181 -13.71 4.18 28.88
N HIS A 182 -14.97 3.93 28.51
CA HIS A 182 -16.04 3.63 29.47
C HIS A 182 -16.27 2.12 29.69
N GLY A 183 -15.60 1.25 28.93
CA GLY A 183 -15.74 -0.21 29.05
C GLY A 183 -17.11 -0.77 28.64
N ARG A 184 -17.93 0.01 27.93
CA ARG A 184 -19.29 -0.38 27.53
C ARG A 184 -19.72 0.23 26.20
N ASP A 185 -20.70 -0.37 25.54
CA ASP A 185 -21.35 0.23 24.38
C ASP A 185 -22.11 1.53 24.75
N PRO A 186 -22.05 2.57 23.92
CA PRO A 186 -22.82 3.78 24.15
C PRO A 186 -24.30 3.56 23.82
N VAL A 187 -25.16 4.11 24.68
CA VAL A 187 -26.61 4.15 24.50
C VAL A 187 -26.96 5.36 23.62
N GLY A 188 -27.50 5.10 22.43
CA GLY A 188 -27.87 6.15 21.47
C GLY A 188 -26.68 6.89 20.85
N ARG A 189 -26.89 8.17 20.50
CA ARG A 189 -25.90 9.02 19.84
C ARG A 189 -24.79 9.45 20.81
N VAL A 190 -23.54 9.27 20.40
CA VAL A 190 -22.35 9.81 21.09
C VAL A 190 -22.07 11.22 20.59
N THR A 191 -21.87 12.15 21.51
CA THR A 191 -21.55 13.56 21.23
C THR A 191 -20.30 13.98 21.99
N ARG A 192 -19.55 14.93 21.45
CA ARG A 192 -18.44 15.57 22.17
C ARG A 192 -18.99 16.47 23.27
N THR A 193 -18.27 16.55 24.37
CA THR A 193 -18.51 17.49 25.48
C THR A 193 -17.46 18.60 25.55
N CYS A 194 -16.49 18.59 24.62
CA CYS A 194 -15.49 19.64 24.45
C CYS A 194 -15.62 20.34 23.10
N ASP A 195 -15.14 21.58 23.02
CA ASP A 195 -15.22 22.40 21.81
C ASP A 195 -14.12 22.11 20.78
N THR A 196 -13.04 21.43 21.17
CA THR A 196 -11.89 21.11 20.31
C THR A 196 -12.31 20.34 19.05
N PRO A 197 -12.19 20.94 17.84
CA PRO A 197 -12.54 20.31 16.56
C PRO A 197 -11.81 18.98 16.35
N GLY A 198 -12.55 17.96 15.92
CA GLY A 198 -11.96 16.64 15.64
C GLY A 198 -11.54 15.81 16.85
N CYS A 199 -11.75 16.31 18.09
CA CYS A 199 -11.47 15.53 19.29
C CYS A 199 -12.35 14.27 19.38
N VAL A 200 -11.71 13.12 19.59
CA VAL A 200 -12.32 11.80 19.82
C VAL A 200 -11.84 11.18 21.15
N ALA A 201 -11.38 12.00 22.10
CA ALA A 201 -10.97 11.50 23.42
C ALA A 201 -12.17 10.94 24.18
N GLY A 202 -12.10 9.69 24.64
CA GLY A 202 -13.26 9.01 25.25
C GLY A 202 -13.84 9.71 26.48
N GLY A 203 -13.00 10.38 27.28
CA GLY A 203 -13.43 11.20 28.42
C GLY A 203 -14.17 12.49 28.03
N HIS A 204 -14.03 12.93 26.77
CA HIS A 204 -14.74 14.09 26.22
C HIS A 204 -15.95 13.67 25.38
N LEU A 205 -16.45 12.45 25.57
CA LEU A 205 -17.61 11.91 24.88
C LEU A 205 -18.70 11.55 25.88
N ALA A 206 -19.94 11.93 25.56
CA ALA A 206 -21.13 11.53 26.28
C ALA A 206 -22.10 10.80 25.35
N ASP A 207 -22.71 9.73 25.84
CA ASP A 207 -23.84 9.08 25.19
C ASP A 207 -25.17 9.66 25.69
N HIS A 208 -26.31 9.14 25.21
CA HIS A 208 -27.62 9.67 25.59
C HIS A 208 -27.88 9.52 27.10
N ARG A 209 -27.54 8.36 27.68
CA ARG A 209 -27.72 8.10 29.11
C ARG A 209 -26.96 9.11 29.98
N MET A 210 -25.70 9.37 29.64
CA MET A 210 -24.88 10.36 30.36
C MET A 210 -25.46 11.76 30.24
N ARG A 211 -25.91 12.16 29.05
CA ARG A 211 -26.53 13.49 28.86
C ARG A 211 -27.81 13.67 29.67
N VAL A 212 -28.68 12.67 29.69
CA VAL A 212 -29.93 12.72 30.50
C VAL A 212 -29.61 12.77 31.99
N ALA A 213 -28.61 12.01 32.45
CA ALA A 213 -28.16 12.06 33.84
C ALA A 213 -27.63 13.46 34.21
N ASN A 214 -26.78 14.04 33.37
CA ASN A 214 -26.25 15.40 33.57
C ASN A 214 -27.37 16.44 33.61
N GLN A 215 -28.32 16.40 32.67
CA GLN A 215 -29.48 17.31 32.68
C GLN A 215 -30.32 17.22 33.95
N ARG A 216 -30.50 16.00 34.49
CA ARG A 216 -31.20 15.80 35.77
C ARG A 216 -30.40 16.36 36.95
N ALA A 217 -29.08 16.17 36.94
CA ALA A 217 -28.19 16.74 37.96
C ALA A 217 -28.22 18.27 37.92
N ASP A 218 -28.15 18.88 36.74
CA ASP A 218 -28.22 20.34 36.56
C ASP A 218 -29.58 20.89 37.04
N ALA A 219 -30.68 20.21 36.71
CA ALA A 219 -32.01 20.59 37.16
C ALA A 219 -32.17 20.48 38.69
N ALA A 220 -31.57 19.45 39.29
CA ALA A 220 -31.56 19.28 40.74
C ALA A 220 -30.70 20.36 41.42
N TYR A 221 -29.50 20.64 40.88
CA TYR A 221 -28.62 21.70 41.36
C TYR A 221 -29.32 23.05 41.35
N LYS A 222 -29.94 23.42 40.22
CA LYS A 222 -30.69 24.68 40.08
C LYS A 222 -31.85 24.79 41.08
N ARG A 223 -32.48 23.67 41.43
CA ARG A 223 -33.58 23.65 42.42
C ARG A 223 -33.07 23.87 43.84
N ILE A 224 -31.91 23.31 44.18
CA ILE A 224 -31.34 23.39 45.53
C ILE A 224 -30.66 24.74 45.77
N PHE A 225 -29.88 25.21 44.79
CA PHE A 225 -29.01 26.37 44.96
C PHE A 225 -29.50 27.62 44.20
N GLY A 226 -30.63 27.54 43.51
CA GLY A 226 -31.12 28.60 42.63
C GLY A 226 -30.40 28.63 41.28
N SER A 227 -30.83 29.53 40.39
CA SER A 227 -30.00 29.89 39.23
C SER A 227 -28.78 30.60 39.79
N GLY A 228 -27.57 30.06 39.61
CA GLY A 228 -26.36 30.79 39.96
C GLY A 228 -26.37 32.20 39.35
N PRO A 229 -25.77 33.20 40.03
CA PRO A 229 -25.76 34.58 39.58
C PRO A 229 -25.22 34.75 38.16
#